data_AF-A0A2U3L2F1-F1
#
_entry.id   AF-A0A2U3L2F1-F1
#
_cell.length_a   1.000
_cell.length_b   1.000
_cell.length_c   1.000
_cell.angle_alpha   90.00
_cell.angle_beta   90.00
_cell.angle_gamma   90.00
#
_symmetry.space_group_name_H-M   'P 1'
#
loop_
_entity.id
_entity.type
_entity.pdbx_description
1 polymer ?
#
loop_
_entity_poly.entity_id
_entity_poly.type
_entity_poly.pdbx_seq_one_letter_code
_entity_poly.pdbx_strand_id
1 'polypeptide(L)'
;MIYTCYEMVRDCRADLPEGWSYFAANYVPAIRKLLAHYGSDDPALLERLLLTIRDPQSSLFQSIEPAPERWLVAELRQKALAQLAAPDPEIAIDLETVADALQPLTMVEKQAAWIETMRYSAPETGAMLRVAPQTVEKIRDRAAELVRQKVDAWRRSLLAENGPQLGRAAAASGGQDCLTVKTFLDIIDGRMTWRGREELERHVTGCWHCIDHFCRMLEVVELLRGTQPLSEEEAKPFRTLLGVPARKKRWWRG
;
A
#
# COMPACT_ATOMS: atom_id res chain seq x y z
N MET A 1 -1.34 11.64 27.13
CA MET A 1 -1.24 12.19 25.76
C MET A 1 -0.96 11.02 24.85
N ILE A 2 -1.80 10.78 23.85
CA ILE A 2 -1.60 9.69 22.88
C ILE A 2 -0.61 10.21 21.84
N TYR A 3 0.53 9.53 21.68
CA TYR A 3 1.51 9.88 20.65
C TYR A 3 0.99 9.41 19.29
N THR A 4 0.88 10.33 18.35
CA THR A 4 0.22 10.16 17.05
C THR A 4 1.23 9.97 15.92
N CYS A 5 0.76 9.48 14.77
CA CYS A 5 1.59 9.41 13.55
C CYS A 5 2.13 10.79 13.13
N TYR A 6 1.37 11.88 13.34
CA TYR A 6 1.82 13.25 13.02
C TYR A 6 3.00 13.68 13.89
N GLU A 7 2.94 13.39 15.18
CA GLU A 7 4.04 13.68 16.11
C GLU A 7 5.25 12.79 15.79
N MET A 8 5.03 11.52 15.49
CA MET A 8 6.08 10.61 15.04
C MET A 8 6.79 11.14 13.79
N VAL A 9 6.05 11.53 12.74
CA VAL A 9 6.65 12.02 11.49
C VAL A 9 7.46 13.29 11.76
N ARG A 10 6.91 14.25 12.53
CA ARG A 10 7.62 15.47 12.92
C ARG A 10 8.91 15.16 13.67
N ASP A 11 8.84 14.26 14.63
CA ASP A 11 9.97 13.92 15.49
C ASP A 11 11.03 13.11 14.74
N CYS A 12 10.65 12.21 13.82
CA CYS A 12 11.57 11.54 12.90
C CYS A 12 12.30 12.53 11.97
N ARG A 13 11.62 13.56 11.45
CA ARG A 13 12.27 14.62 10.64
C ARG A 13 13.30 15.41 11.44
N ALA A 14 12.97 15.70 12.70
CA ALA A 14 13.85 16.41 13.63
C ALA A 14 14.93 15.50 14.26
N ASP A 15 14.99 14.24 13.81
CA ASP A 15 15.90 13.21 14.30
C ASP A 15 15.82 12.94 15.81
N LEU A 16 14.60 13.02 16.36
CA LEU A 16 14.35 12.79 17.78
C LEU A 16 14.20 11.28 18.07
N PRO A 17 14.83 10.77 19.15
CA PRO A 17 14.74 9.35 19.54
C PRO A 17 13.31 8.82 19.74
N GLU A 18 12.40 9.68 20.18
CA GLU A 18 11.00 9.36 20.44
C GLU A 18 10.27 8.95 19.16
N GLY A 19 10.44 9.74 18.09
CA GLY A 19 9.83 9.47 16.78
C GLY A 19 10.30 8.13 16.22
N TRP A 20 11.62 7.92 16.19
CA TRP A 20 12.20 6.68 15.69
C TRP A 20 11.87 5.46 16.57
N SER A 21 11.78 5.63 17.89
CA SER A 21 11.32 4.57 18.80
C SER A 21 9.88 4.17 18.51
N TYR A 22 9.01 5.16 18.33
CA TYR A 22 7.61 4.90 17.99
C TYR A 22 7.49 4.26 16.60
N PHE A 23 8.28 4.72 15.62
CA PHE A 23 8.29 4.17 14.28
C PHE A 23 8.67 2.68 14.29
N ALA A 24 9.76 2.36 15.00
CA ALA A 24 10.24 0.99 15.16
C ALA A 24 9.17 0.07 15.79
N ALA A 25 8.47 0.55 16.81
CA ALA A 25 7.45 -0.26 17.49
C ALA A 25 6.18 -0.45 16.67
N ASN A 26 5.69 0.60 15.99
CA ASN A 26 4.34 0.59 15.40
C ASN A 26 4.32 0.22 13.91
N TYR A 27 5.37 0.56 13.15
CA TYR A 27 5.34 0.39 11.68
C TYR A 27 6.24 -0.73 11.15
N VAL A 28 7.28 -1.15 11.90
CA VAL A 28 8.08 -2.33 11.49
C VAL A 28 7.22 -3.60 11.36
N PRO A 29 6.26 -3.90 12.26
CA PRO A 29 5.36 -5.04 12.08
C PRO A 29 4.55 -4.99 10.78
N ALA A 30 4.06 -3.80 10.39
CA ALA A 30 3.31 -3.62 9.15
C ALA A 30 4.20 -3.85 7.93
N ILE A 31 5.43 -3.31 7.94
CA ILE A 31 6.42 -3.53 6.88
C ILE A 31 6.76 -5.02 6.76
N ARG A 32 6.98 -5.72 7.88
CA ARG A 32 7.25 -7.17 7.87
C ARG A 32 6.11 -7.96 7.23
N LYS A 33 4.88 -7.71 7.63
CA LYS A 33 3.70 -8.37 7.05
C LYS A 33 3.56 -8.09 5.55
N LEU A 34 3.86 -6.86 5.13
CA LEU A 34 3.84 -6.48 3.73
C LEU A 34 4.91 -7.25 2.94
N LEU A 35 6.17 -7.25 3.40
CA LEU A 35 7.25 -7.97 2.72
C LEU A 35 6.94 -9.47 2.62
N ALA A 36 6.44 -10.07 3.72
CA ALA A 36 6.00 -11.47 3.76
C ALA A 36 4.94 -11.76 2.68
N HIS A 37 3.91 -10.91 2.59
CA HIS A 37 2.82 -11.04 1.60
C HIS A 37 3.32 -11.02 0.16
N TYR A 38 4.27 -10.12 -0.15
CA TYR A 38 4.87 -10.03 -1.49
C TYR A 38 6.04 -11.00 -1.70
N GLY A 39 6.27 -11.94 -0.78
CA GLY A 39 7.15 -13.10 -0.96
C GLY A 39 8.58 -12.92 -0.45
N SER A 40 8.81 -12.04 0.52
CA SER A 40 10.12 -11.90 1.16
C SER A 40 10.00 -11.80 2.68
N ASP A 41 10.57 -12.78 3.38
CA ASP A 41 10.83 -12.73 4.82
C ASP A 41 12.31 -12.48 5.13
N ASP A 42 13.09 -12.00 4.14
CA ASP A 42 14.52 -11.75 4.29
C ASP A 42 14.78 -10.63 5.32
N PRO A 43 15.38 -10.94 6.48
CA PRO A 43 15.71 -9.93 7.48
C PRO A 43 16.64 -8.84 6.93
N ALA A 44 17.55 -9.19 6.02
CA ALA A 44 18.48 -8.23 5.43
C ALA A 44 17.77 -7.21 4.53
N LEU A 45 16.69 -7.62 3.84
CA LEU A 45 15.84 -6.70 3.08
C LEU A 45 15.15 -5.69 4.00
N LEU A 46 14.58 -6.16 5.11
CA LEU A 46 13.96 -5.29 6.11
C LEU A 46 14.98 -4.29 6.66
N GLU A 47 16.18 -4.75 7.03
CA GLU A 47 17.23 -3.87 7.55
C GLU A 47 17.63 -2.78 6.55
N ARG A 48 17.89 -3.15 5.28
CA ARG A 48 18.20 -2.18 4.21
C ARG A 48 17.08 -1.16 4.01
N LEU A 49 15.83 -1.61 4.02
CA LEU A 49 14.67 -0.72 3.90
C LEU A 49 14.59 0.27 5.07
N LEU A 50 14.78 -0.20 6.31
CA LEU A 50 14.77 0.67 7.49
C LEU A 50 15.88 1.71 7.45
N LEU A 51 17.08 1.32 7.01
CA LEU A 51 18.20 2.26 6.81
C LEU A 51 17.90 3.27 5.70
N THR A 52 17.25 2.85 4.61
CA THR A 52 16.82 3.75 3.52
C THR A 52 15.77 4.77 3.99
N ILE A 53 14.86 4.36 4.89
CA ILE A 53 13.87 5.27 5.50
C ILE A 53 14.55 6.27 6.44
N ARG A 54 15.60 5.83 7.14
CA ARG A 54 16.40 6.62 8.07
C ARG A 54 17.32 7.64 7.39
N ASP A 55 17.80 7.34 6.18
CA ASP A 55 18.72 8.18 5.43
C ASP A 55 18.12 9.58 5.22
N PRO A 56 18.73 10.66 5.77
CA PRO A 56 18.24 12.03 5.61
C PRO A 56 18.10 12.49 4.16
N GLN A 57 18.86 11.92 3.22
CA GLN A 57 18.84 12.29 1.80
C GLN A 57 17.70 11.61 1.03
N SER A 58 17.17 10.48 1.52
CA SER A 58 16.09 9.73 0.88
C SER A 58 14.88 9.48 1.79
N SER A 59 14.86 10.14 2.96
CA SER A 59 13.89 9.85 4.01
C SER A 59 12.49 10.14 3.52
N LEU A 60 11.62 9.13 3.63
CA LEU A 60 10.18 9.28 3.43
C LEU A 60 9.61 10.48 4.19
N PHE A 61 10.14 10.71 5.40
CA PHE A 61 9.59 11.71 6.28
C PHE A 61 9.85 13.12 5.75
N GLN A 62 10.91 13.37 4.98
CA GLN A 62 11.17 14.69 4.39
C GLN A 62 10.20 15.02 3.25
N SER A 63 9.74 14.01 2.49
CA SER A 63 8.88 14.20 1.32
C SER A 63 7.38 14.14 1.63
N ILE A 64 6.98 13.51 2.73
CA ILE A 64 5.56 13.34 3.05
C ILE A 64 4.97 14.65 3.61
N GLU A 65 3.76 15.05 3.22
CA GLU A 65 3.05 16.12 3.94
C GLU A 65 2.37 15.56 5.20
N PRO A 66 1.94 16.39 6.16
CA PRO A 66 1.10 15.92 7.26
C PRO A 66 -0.16 15.22 6.71
N ALA A 67 -0.20 13.90 6.85
CA ALA A 67 -1.27 13.06 6.32
C ALA A 67 -1.70 12.02 7.35
N PRO A 68 -2.95 11.51 7.28
CA PRO A 68 -3.41 10.44 8.16
C PRO A 68 -2.54 9.19 8.05
N GLU A 69 -2.52 8.38 9.12
CA GLU A 69 -1.69 7.18 9.22
C GLU A 69 -1.79 6.26 8.00
N ARG A 70 -3.00 6.03 7.48
CA ARG A 70 -3.22 5.21 6.28
C ARG A 70 -2.48 5.73 5.04
N TRP A 71 -2.32 7.05 4.91
CA TRP A 71 -1.55 7.63 3.82
C TRP A 71 -0.06 7.38 4.00
N LEU A 72 0.46 7.63 5.20
CA LEU A 72 1.85 7.31 5.55
C LEU A 72 2.18 5.85 5.25
N VAL A 73 1.30 4.92 5.63
CA VAL A 73 1.53 3.50 5.43
C VAL A 73 1.41 3.09 3.96
N ALA A 74 0.57 3.77 3.16
CA ALA A 74 0.54 3.59 1.70
C ALA A 74 1.85 4.03 1.02
N GLU A 75 2.47 5.12 1.50
CA GLU A 75 3.77 5.56 1.03
C GLU A 75 4.91 4.63 1.48
N LEU A 76 4.87 4.18 2.74
CA LEU A 76 5.80 3.15 3.25
C LEU A 76 5.71 1.87 2.41
N ARG A 77 4.49 1.48 2.03
CA ARG A 77 4.24 0.34 1.15
C ARG A 77 4.94 0.52 -0.19
N GLN A 78 4.82 1.69 -0.84
CA GLN A 78 5.53 1.93 -2.10
C GLN A 78 7.04 1.78 -1.96
N LYS A 79 7.63 2.38 -0.92
CA LYS A 79 9.07 2.27 -0.66
C LYS A 79 9.50 0.83 -0.37
N ALA A 80 8.69 0.06 0.34
CA ALA A 80 8.98 -1.35 0.62
C ALA A 80 8.95 -2.20 -0.66
N LEU A 81 7.91 -2.07 -1.49
CA LEU A 81 7.80 -2.86 -2.71
C LEU A 81 8.83 -2.46 -3.77
N ALA A 82 9.30 -1.22 -3.77
CA ALA A 82 10.38 -0.79 -4.64
C ALA A 82 11.72 -1.49 -4.34
N GLN A 83 11.90 -2.07 -3.15
CA GLN A 83 13.09 -2.84 -2.78
C GLN A 83 12.99 -4.33 -3.17
N LEU A 84 11.80 -4.80 -3.57
CA LEU A 84 11.61 -6.19 -3.99
C LEU A 84 12.04 -6.36 -5.44
N ALA A 85 12.74 -7.46 -5.71
CA ALA A 85 12.95 -7.91 -7.08
C ALA A 85 11.59 -8.18 -7.74
N ALA A 86 11.39 -7.62 -8.93
CA ALA A 86 10.26 -7.96 -9.77
C ALA A 86 10.72 -8.98 -10.80
N PRO A 87 10.33 -10.27 -10.68
CA PRO A 87 10.66 -11.25 -11.69
C PRO A 87 9.99 -10.87 -13.00
N ASP A 88 10.66 -11.16 -14.11
CA ASP A 88 10.06 -10.99 -15.42
C ASP A 88 8.95 -12.04 -15.62
N PRO A 89 7.73 -11.63 -15.99
CA PRO A 89 6.65 -12.55 -16.24
C PRO A 89 6.93 -13.33 -17.52
N GLU A 90 6.60 -14.62 -17.52
CA GLU A 90 6.71 -15.49 -18.69
C GLU A 90 5.82 -15.02 -19.84
N ILE A 91 4.62 -14.52 -19.49
CA ILE A 91 3.69 -13.88 -20.41
C ILE A 91 3.52 -12.44 -19.93
N ALA A 92 4.10 -11.50 -20.67
CA ALA A 92 4.00 -10.08 -20.36
C ALA A 92 2.66 -9.50 -20.83
N ILE A 93 2.07 -8.62 -20.02
CA ILE A 93 0.94 -7.77 -20.40
C ILE A 93 1.17 -6.35 -19.87
N ASP A 94 0.95 -5.35 -20.71
CA ASP A 94 1.10 -3.96 -20.32
C ASP A 94 -0.20 -3.37 -19.75
N LEU A 95 -0.08 -2.19 -19.15
CA LEU A 95 -1.21 -1.50 -18.53
C LEU A 95 -2.25 -1.05 -19.56
N GLU A 96 -1.85 -0.71 -20.78
CA GLU A 96 -2.75 -0.25 -21.84
C GLU A 96 -3.69 -1.38 -22.28
N THR A 97 -3.15 -2.59 -22.46
CA THR A 97 -3.90 -3.79 -22.81
C THR A 97 -4.87 -4.17 -21.69
N VAL A 98 -4.43 -4.12 -20.42
CA VAL A 98 -5.33 -4.32 -19.26
C VAL A 98 -6.41 -3.25 -19.22
N ALA A 99 -6.07 -1.99 -19.49
CA ALA A 99 -7.01 -0.88 -19.46
C ALA A 99 -8.12 -1.03 -20.50
N ASP A 100 -7.75 -1.39 -21.73
CA ASP A 100 -8.67 -1.64 -22.82
C ASP A 100 -9.56 -2.88 -22.54
N ALA A 101 -8.95 -3.98 -22.09
CA ALA A 101 -9.68 -5.20 -21.73
C ALA A 101 -10.76 -4.96 -20.68
N LEU A 102 -10.41 -4.23 -19.61
CA LEU A 102 -11.28 -4.03 -18.45
C LEU A 102 -12.18 -2.80 -18.58
N GLN A 103 -12.19 -2.10 -19.73
CA GLN A 103 -13.04 -0.94 -19.99
C GLN A 103 -14.52 -1.16 -19.60
N PRO A 104 -15.16 -2.32 -19.90
CA PRO A 104 -16.57 -2.57 -19.60
C PRO A 104 -16.90 -2.75 -18.12
N LEU A 105 -15.89 -2.85 -17.25
CA LEU A 105 -16.07 -3.05 -15.82
C LEU A 105 -16.34 -1.72 -15.10
N THR A 106 -17.24 -1.77 -14.12
CA THR A 106 -17.47 -0.69 -13.16
C THR A 106 -16.22 -0.44 -12.29
N MET A 107 -16.17 0.69 -11.58
CA MET A 107 -15.07 1.02 -10.67
C MET A 107 -14.81 -0.09 -9.64
N VAL A 108 -15.85 -0.62 -9.00
CA VAL A 108 -15.70 -1.68 -7.97
C VAL A 108 -15.22 -2.98 -8.59
N GLU A 109 -15.71 -3.32 -9.79
CA GLU A 109 -15.25 -4.51 -10.51
C GLU A 109 -13.77 -4.38 -10.91
N LYS A 110 -13.34 -3.19 -11.37
CA LYS A 110 -11.93 -2.89 -11.64
C LYS A 110 -11.08 -3.02 -10.40
N GLN A 111 -11.54 -2.53 -9.24
CA GLN A 111 -10.82 -2.69 -7.97
C GLN A 111 -10.69 -4.18 -7.58
N ALA A 112 -11.76 -4.97 -7.70
CA ALA A 112 -11.73 -6.40 -7.38
C ALA A 112 -10.78 -7.21 -8.28
N ALA A 113 -10.73 -6.87 -9.57
CA ALA A 113 -9.76 -7.42 -10.52
C ALA A 113 -8.33 -6.92 -10.23
N TRP A 114 -8.15 -5.62 -9.96
CA TRP A 114 -6.83 -5.02 -9.72
C TRP A 114 -6.18 -5.57 -8.45
N ILE A 115 -6.94 -5.82 -7.39
CA ILE A 115 -6.44 -6.43 -6.15
C ILE A 115 -5.86 -7.84 -6.37
N GLU A 116 -6.20 -8.52 -7.48
CA GLU A 116 -5.53 -9.78 -7.88
C GLU A 116 -4.06 -9.57 -8.24
N THR A 117 -3.72 -8.44 -8.88
CA THR A 117 -2.33 -8.04 -9.17
C THR A 117 -1.51 -7.86 -7.88
N MET A 118 -2.20 -7.59 -6.78
CA MET A 118 -1.64 -7.43 -5.44
C MET A 118 -1.61 -8.75 -4.66
N ARG A 119 -1.90 -9.89 -5.31
CA ARG A 119 -1.85 -11.26 -4.77
C ARG A 119 -2.85 -11.57 -3.65
N TYR A 120 -3.88 -10.75 -3.49
CA TYR A 120 -4.93 -11.04 -2.52
C TYR A 120 -5.94 -12.03 -3.07
N SER A 121 -6.34 -12.98 -2.22
CA SER A 121 -7.39 -13.95 -2.50
C SER A 121 -8.76 -13.29 -2.61
N ALA A 122 -9.75 -14.02 -3.17
CA ALA A 122 -11.12 -13.52 -3.24
C ALA A 122 -11.75 -13.24 -1.87
N PRO A 123 -11.54 -14.06 -0.81
CA PRO A 123 -11.99 -13.73 0.54
C PRO A 123 -11.39 -12.43 1.10
N GLU A 124 -10.08 -12.22 0.97
CA GLU A 124 -9.42 -11.01 1.46
C GLU A 124 -9.90 -9.77 0.70
N THR A 125 -10.04 -9.89 -0.62
CA THR A 125 -10.59 -8.83 -1.47
C THR A 125 -12.04 -8.50 -1.11
N GLY A 126 -12.84 -9.53 -0.80
CA GLY A 126 -14.22 -9.38 -0.35
C GLY A 126 -14.30 -8.61 0.97
N ALA A 127 -13.39 -8.88 1.92
CA ALA A 127 -13.28 -8.12 3.16
C ALA A 127 -12.92 -6.64 2.90
N MET A 128 -11.93 -6.38 2.05
CA MET A 128 -11.51 -5.02 1.66
C MET A 128 -12.64 -4.21 1.02
N LEU A 129 -13.37 -4.82 0.07
CA LEU A 129 -14.41 -4.16 -0.71
C LEU A 129 -15.81 -4.27 -0.07
N ARG A 130 -15.95 -4.99 1.05
CA ARG A 130 -17.22 -5.29 1.74
C ARG A 130 -18.24 -5.97 0.82
N VAL A 131 -17.79 -6.94 0.03
CA VAL A 131 -18.62 -7.77 -0.85
C VAL A 131 -18.39 -9.25 -0.56
N ALA A 132 -19.33 -10.12 -0.95
CA ALA A 132 -19.17 -11.56 -0.75
C ALA A 132 -18.02 -12.12 -1.60
N PRO A 133 -17.20 -13.07 -1.09
CA PRO A 133 -16.07 -13.65 -1.83
C PRO A 133 -16.48 -14.23 -3.20
N GLN A 134 -17.65 -14.86 -3.29
CA GLN A 134 -18.20 -15.41 -4.53
C GLN A 134 -18.52 -14.33 -5.57
N THR A 135 -18.78 -13.09 -5.12
CA THR A 135 -18.95 -11.95 -6.02
C THR A 135 -17.59 -11.56 -6.61
N VAL A 136 -16.53 -11.53 -5.80
CA VAL A 136 -15.17 -11.27 -6.28
C VAL A 136 -14.72 -12.33 -7.29
N GLU A 137 -14.97 -13.61 -7.01
CA GLU A 137 -14.65 -14.71 -7.94
C GLU A 137 -15.30 -14.50 -9.31
N LYS A 138 -16.62 -14.23 -9.33
CA LYS A 138 -17.36 -13.95 -10.57
C LYS A 138 -16.80 -12.75 -11.33
N ILE A 139 -16.42 -11.69 -10.60
CA ILE A 139 -15.81 -10.50 -11.23
C ILE A 139 -14.45 -10.86 -11.84
N ARG A 140 -13.61 -11.62 -11.14
CA ARG A 140 -12.30 -12.05 -11.63
C ARG A 140 -12.42 -13.04 -12.80
N ASP A 141 -13.42 -13.92 -12.79
CA ASP A 141 -13.77 -14.78 -13.93
C ASP A 141 -14.10 -13.96 -15.17
N ARG A 142 -14.96 -12.95 -15.01
CA ARG A 142 -15.29 -12.03 -16.09
C ARG A 142 -14.08 -11.22 -16.56
N ALA A 143 -13.30 -10.67 -15.64
CA ALA A 143 -12.10 -9.88 -15.95
C ALA A 143 -11.05 -10.71 -16.70
N ALA A 144 -10.83 -11.95 -16.26
CA ALA A 144 -9.94 -12.89 -16.92
C ALA A 144 -10.36 -13.20 -18.37
N GLU A 145 -11.64 -13.46 -18.61
CA GLU A 145 -12.14 -13.70 -19.97
C GLU A 145 -12.01 -12.45 -20.86
N LEU A 146 -12.22 -11.25 -20.31
CA LEU A 146 -11.98 -10.00 -21.03
C LEU A 146 -10.50 -9.82 -21.41
N VAL A 147 -9.58 -10.07 -20.47
CA VAL A 147 -8.13 -9.97 -20.75
C VAL A 147 -7.69 -11.05 -21.74
N ARG A 148 -8.20 -12.27 -21.61
CA ARG A 148 -7.91 -13.38 -22.53
C ARG A 148 -8.23 -13.03 -23.99
N GLN A 149 -9.25 -12.21 -24.25
CA GLN A 149 -9.61 -11.76 -25.59
C GLN A 149 -8.63 -10.72 -26.17
N LYS A 150 -7.69 -10.21 -25.39
CA LYS A 150 -6.75 -9.15 -25.76
C LYS A 150 -5.29 -9.63 -25.82
N VAL A 151 -5.01 -10.90 -25.55
CA VAL A 151 -3.64 -11.45 -25.51
C VAL A 151 -3.52 -12.73 -26.31
N ASP A 152 -2.35 -12.96 -26.89
CA ASP A 152 -2.06 -14.16 -27.70
C ASP A 152 -1.78 -15.40 -26.84
N ALA A 153 -1.23 -15.22 -25.65
CA ALA A 153 -0.95 -16.26 -24.68
C ALA A 153 -1.65 -15.96 -23.35
N TRP A 154 -2.22 -17.00 -22.72
CA TRP A 154 -3.09 -16.81 -21.56
C TRP A 154 -2.88 -17.88 -20.49
N ARG A 155 -2.94 -17.44 -19.22
CA ARG A 155 -3.16 -18.30 -18.06
C ARG A 155 -3.88 -17.53 -16.97
N ARG A 156 -4.54 -18.25 -16.06
CA ARG A 156 -5.37 -17.64 -15.00
C ARG A 156 -4.59 -16.67 -14.10
N SER A 157 -3.32 -16.95 -13.85
CA SER A 157 -2.44 -16.17 -12.99
C SER A 157 -1.82 -14.93 -13.67
N LEU A 158 -2.18 -14.63 -14.93
CA LEU A 158 -1.52 -13.59 -15.74
C LEU A 158 -1.47 -12.23 -15.02
N LEU A 159 -2.59 -11.77 -14.45
CA LEU A 159 -2.64 -10.48 -13.75
C LEU A 159 -1.78 -10.48 -12.47
N ALA A 160 -1.79 -11.56 -11.70
CA ALA A 160 -1.03 -11.67 -10.45
C ALA A 160 0.49 -11.69 -10.69
N GLU A 161 0.93 -12.29 -11.79
CA GLU A 161 2.35 -12.39 -12.16
C GLU A 161 2.90 -11.07 -12.71
N ASN A 162 2.08 -10.34 -13.46
CA ASN A 162 2.44 -9.03 -14.00
C ASN A 162 2.27 -7.89 -12.98
N GLY A 163 1.75 -8.19 -11.78
CA GLY A 163 1.37 -7.19 -10.78
C GLY A 163 2.45 -6.16 -10.41
N PRO A 164 3.72 -6.54 -10.19
CA PRO A 164 4.78 -5.56 -9.93
C PRO A 164 4.97 -4.55 -11.07
N GLN A 165 4.90 -5.00 -12.33
CA GLN A 165 5.10 -4.16 -13.50
C GLN A 165 3.88 -3.28 -13.76
N LEU A 166 2.67 -3.86 -13.68
CA LEU A 166 1.39 -3.14 -13.79
C LEU A 166 1.24 -2.08 -12.69
N GLY A 167 1.58 -2.40 -11.44
CA GLY A 167 1.54 -1.45 -10.32
C GLY A 167 2.51 -0.28 -10.49
N ARG A 168 3.71 -0.53 -11.04
CA ARG A 168 4.66 0.55 -11.39
C ARG A 168 4.14 1.43 -12.52
N ALA A 169 3.59 0.83 -13.58
CA ALA A 169 3.00 1.56 -14.69
C ALA A 169 1.79 2.41 -14.23
N ALA A 170 0.94 1.86 -13.36
CA ALA A 170 -0.20 2.59 -12.79
C ALA A 170 0.27 3.75 -11.90
N ALA A 171 1.27 3.53 -11.04
CA ALA A 171 1.86 4.61 -10.25
C ALA A 171 2.44 5.73 -11.13
N ALA A 172 3.12 5.38 -12.22
CA ALA A 172 3.76 6.34 -13.13
C ALA A 172 2.79 7.08 -14.07
N SER A 173 1.55 6.61 -14.25
CA SER A 173 0.54 7.23 -15.12
C SER A 173 -0.28 8.33 -14.46
N GLY A 174 0.08 8.75 -13.25
CA GLY A 174 -0.57 9.86 -12.55
C GLY A 174 -0.40 11.19 -13.29
N GLY A 175 -1.42 12.04 -13.22
CA GLY A 175 -1.46 13.36 -13.87
C GLY A 175 -2.16 14.41 -13.02
N GLN A 176 -2.17 15.66 -13.49
CA GLN A 176 -2.76 16.80 -12.74
C GLN A 176 -4.26 16.64 -12.47
N ASP A 177 -4.96 15.88 -13.30
CA ASP A 177 -6.40 15.61 -13.16
C ASP A 177 -6.72 14.47 -12.17
N CYS A 178 -5.71 13.83 -11.58
CA CYS A 178 -5.91 12.78 -10.58
C CYS A 178 -6.48 13.33 -9.27
N LEU A 179 -7.16 12.46 -8.53
CA LEU A 179 -7.78 12.82 -7.26
C LEU A 179 -6.72 13.24 -6.22
N THR A 180 -7.04 14.29 -5.46
CA THR A 180 -6.19 14.73 -4.33
C THR A 180 -6.25 13.74 -3.17
N VAL A 181 -5.23 13.78 -2.30
CA VAL A 181 -5.19 13.02 -1.03
C VAL A 181 -6.49 13.19 -0.25
N LYS A 182 -6.94 14.43 -0.05
CA LYS A 182 -8.18 14.73 0.69
C LYS A 182 -9.39 14.02 0.06
N THR A 183 -9.51 14.08 -1.26
CA THR A 183 -10.63 13.45 -1.98
C THR A 183 -10.64 11.93 -1.76
N PHE A 184 -9.48 11.26 -1.88
CA PHE A 184 -9.35 9.83 -1.56
C PHE A 184 -9.83 9.50 -0.14
N LEU A 185 -9.36 10.26 0.84
CA LEU A 185 -9.68 10.07 2.26
C LEU A 185 -11.17 10.26 2.53
N ASP A 186 -11.79 11.28 1.93
CA ASP A 186 -13.23 11.57 2.10
C ASP A 186 -14.13 10.46 1.53
N ILE A 187 -13.70 9.77 0.47
CA ILE A 187 -14.43 8.61 -0.08
C ILE A 187 -14.39 7.44 0.88
N ILE A 188 -13.18 7.09 1.33
CA ILE A 188 -12.98 5.96 2.23
C ILE A 188 -13.73 6.18 3.55
N ASP A 189 -13.80 7.45 4.00
CA ASP A 189 -14.52 7.85 5.21
C ASP A 189 -16.03 8.07 5.01
N GLY A 190 -16.55 7.94 3.79
CA GLY A 190 -17.97 8.16 3.49
C GLY A 190 -18.44 9.61 3.66
N ARG A 191 -17.53 10.58 3.56
CA ARG A 191 -17.79 12.03 3.70
C ARG A 191 -18.13 12.72 2.38
N MET A 192 -18.17 12.00 1.26
CA MET A 192 -18.45 12.57 -0.06
C MET A 192 -19.92 12.94 -0.25
N THR A 193 -20.15 14.06 -0.94
CA THR A 193 -21.48 14.44 -1.44
C THR A 193 -21.85 13.57 -2.64
N TRP A 194 -23.16 13.44 -2.92
CA TRP A 194 -23.66 12.69 -4.07
C TRP A 194 -23.06 13.16 -5.40
N ARG A 195 -23.08 14.48 -5.64
CA ARG A 195 -22.59 15.08 -6.89
C ARG A 195 -21.09 14.85 -7.10
N GLY A 196 -20.30 14.94 -6.02
CA GLY A 196 -18.88 14.64 -6.10
C GLY A 196 -18.62 13.18 -6.45
N ARG A 197 -19.49 12.25 -6.01
CA ARG A 197 -19.34 10.82 -6.29
C ARG A 197 -19.47 10.50 -7.79
N GLU A 198 -20.40 11.14 -8.49
CA GLU A 198 -20.56 10.94 -9.95
C GLU A 198 -19.37 11.46 -10.76
N GLU A 199 -18.87 12.65 -10.44
CA GLU A 199 -17.68 13.22 -11.10
C GLU A 199 -16.44 12.34 -10.86
N LEU A 200 -16.34 11.80 -9.65
CA LEU A 200 -15.28 10.90 -9.27
C LEU A 200 -15.35 9.57 -10.01
N GLU A 201 -16.51 8.92 -10.02
CA GLU A 201 -16.69 7.65 -10.73
C GLU A 201 -16.37 7.80 -12.22
N ARG A 202 -16.70 8.95 -12.82
CA ARG A 202 -16.35 9.28 -14.21
C ARG A 202 -14.83 9.32 -14.44
N HIS A 203 -14.08 9.94 -13.53
CA HIS A 203 -12.61 9.97 -13.63
C HIS A 203 -11.98 8.60 -13.34
N VAL A 204 -12.30 8.01 -12.19
CA VAL A 204 -11.64 6.81 -11.68
C VAL A 204 -11.86 5.60 -12.59
N THR A 205 -13.03 5.51 -13.22
CA THR A 205 -13.31 4.42 -14.18
C THR A 205 -12.31 4.38 -15.34
N GLY A 206 -11.71 5.51 -15.72
CA GLY A 206 -10.69 5.57 -16.77
C GLY A 206 -9.25 5.75 -16.27
N CYS A 207 -9.03 5.94 -14.97
CA CYS A 207 -7.73 6.29 -14.41
C CYS A 207 -7.14 5.15 -13.57
N TRP A 208 -6.22 4.37 -14.15
CA TRP A 208 -5.58 3.25 -13.46
C TRP A 208 -4.67 3.66 -12.32
N HIS A 209 -4.06 4.85 -12.39
CA HIS A 209 -3.39 5.46 -11.25
C HIS A 209 -4.33 5.57 -10.04
N CYS A 210 -5.54 6.08 -10.24
CA CYS A 210 -6.51 6.22 -9.16
C CYS A 210 -7.06 4.87 -8.68
N ILE A 211 -7.34 3.92 -9.58
CA ILE A 211 -7.77 2.56 -9.21
C ILE A 211 -6.71 1.88 -8.32
N ASP A 212 -5.47 1.85 -8.79
CA ASP A 212 -4.35 1.27 -8.08
C ASP A 212 -4.17 1.91 -6.70
N HIS A 213 -4.29 3.23 -6.64
CA HIS A 213 -4.18 3.96 -5.39
C HIS A 213 -5.35 3.67 -4.41
N PHE A 214 -6.59 3.53 -4.87
CA PHE A 214 -7.69 3.04 -4.02
C PHE A 214 -7.38 1.66 -3.44
N CYS A 215 -6.94 0.72 -4.29
CA CYS A 215 -6.64 -0.63 -3.86
C CYS A 215 -5.51 -0.66 -2.81
N ARG A 216 -4.47 0.16 -2.98
CA ARG A 216 -3.40 0.35 -1.98
C ARG A 216 -3.93 0.87 -0.65
N MET A 217 -4.84 1.84 -0.69
CA MET A 217 -5.43 2.37 0.55
C MET A 217 -6.29 1.32 1.27
N LEU A 218 -7.03 0.50 0.54
CA LEU A 218 -7.81 -0.61 1.10
C LEU A 218 -6.92 -1.68 1.73
N GLU A 219 -5.84 -2.07 1.02
CA GLU A 219 -4.83 -2.97 1.56
C GLU A 219 -4.24 -2.45 2.88
N VAL A 220 -3.89 -1.17 2.94
CA VAL A 220 -3.34 -0.55 4.14
C VAL A 220 -4.33 -0.57 5.30
N VAL A 221 -5.61 -0.33 5.04
CA VAL A 221 -6.65 -0.41 6.08
C VAL A 221 -6.72 -1.81 6.67
N GLU A 222 -6.70 -2.87 5.85
CA GLU A 222 -6.69 -4.24 6.36
C GLU A 222 -5.37 -4.62 7.04
N LEU A 223 -4.24 -4.20 6.47
CA LEU A 223 -2.91 -4.41 7.05
C LEU A 223 -2.82 -3.83 8.47
N LEU A 224 -3.30 -2.60 8.66
CA LEU A 224 -3.28 -1.93 9.95
C LEU A 224 -4.22 -2.58 10.96
N ARG A 225 -5.42 -3.03 10.56
CA ARG A 225 -6.34 -3.75 11.45
C ARG A 225 -5.72 -5.01 12.04
N GLY A 226 -4.92 -5.74 11.25
CA GLY A 226 -4.26 -6.96 11.69
C GLY A 226 -2.97 -6.72 12.48
N THR A 227 -2.44 -5.50 12.53
CA THR A 227 -1.09 -5.23 13.03
C THR A 227 -1.09 -4.76 14.47
N GLN A 228 -0.27 -5.40 15.31
CA GLN A 228 -0.04 -5.00 16.69
C GLN A 228 1.35 -4.39 16.84
N PRO A 229 1.52 -3.33 17.65
CA PRO A 229 2.82 -2.79 17.96
C PRO A 229 3.72 -3.83 18.63
N LEU A 230 5.03 -3.75 18.37
CA LEU A 230 6.03 -4.53 19.06
C LEU A 230 6.11 -4.14 20.55
N SER A 231 6.40 -5.11 21.40
CA SER A 231 6.87 -4.86 22.75
C SER A 231 8.23 -4.14 22.76
N GLU A 232 8.64 -3.60 23.92
CA GLU A 232 9.93 -2.91 24.03
C GLU A 232 11.12 -3.82 23.68
N GLU A 233 11.05 -5.10 24.04
CA GLU A 233 12.12 -6.07 23.76
C GLU A 233 12.17 -6.42 22.28
N GLU A 234 11.01 -6.63 21.64
CA GLU A 234 10.94 -6.91 20.20
C GLU A 234 11.37 -5.70 19.35
N ALA A 235 11.11 -4.47 19.80
CA ALA A 235 11.49 -3.25 19.09
C ALA A 235 12.98 -2.89 19.27
N LYS A 236 13.67 -3.46 20.27
CA LYS A 236 15.07 -3.16 20.61
C LYS A 236 16.07 -3.34 19.45
N PRO A 237 16.08 -4.44 18.68
CA PRO A 237 17.00 -4.59 17.54
C PRO A 237 16.79 -3.49 16.49
N PHE A 238 15.54 -3.15 16.18
CA PHE A 238 15.22 -2.11 15.19
C PHE A 238 15.58 -0.71 15.67
N ARG A 239 15.38 -0.40 16.95
CA ARG A 239 15.86 0.86 17.55
C ARG A 239 17.37 0.98 17.46
N THR A 240 18.09 -0.12 17.74
CA THR A 240 19.55 -0.16 17.65
C THR A 240 20.02 0.07 16.20
N LEU A 241 19.40 -0.62 15.25
CA LEU A 241 19.67 -0.45 13.82
C LEU A 241 19.45 1.00 13.34
N LEU A 242 18.38 1.64 13.82
CA LEU A 242 18.04 3.03 13.49
C LEU A 242 18.88 4.08 14.23
N GLY A 243 19.85 3.65 15.05
CA GLY A 243 20.73 4.53 15.84
C GLY A 243 20.02 5.22 17.00
N VAL A 244 18.89 4.67 17.47
CA VAL A 244 18.09 5.25 18.55
C VAL A 244 18.70 4.90 19.90
N PRO A 245 19.09 5.89 20.72
CA PRO A 245 19.68 5.62 22.03
C PRO A 245 18.68 4.91 22.94
N ALA A 246 19.18 3.99 23.77
CA ALA A 246 18.36 3.32 24.77
C ALA A 246 17.74 4.37 25.70
N ARG A 247 16.42 4.26 25.93
CA ARG A 247 15.71 5.13 26.87
C ARG A 247 16.35 4.98 28.24
N LYS A 248 17.00 6.03 28.75
CA LYS A 248 17.55 6.02 30.12
C LYS A 248 16.39 5.74 31.08
N LYS A 249 16.44 4.62 31.81
CA LYS A 249 15.50 4.37 32.90
C LYS A 249 15.56 5.58 33.83
N ARG A 250 14.46 6.34 33.92
CA ARG A 250 14.32 7.36 34.96
C ARG A 250 14.26 6.61 36.28
N TRP A 251 15.42 6.47 36.93
CA TRP A 251 15.49 6.06 38.32
C TRP A 251 14.81 7.17 39.11
N TRP A 252 13.61 6.90 39.61
CA TRP A 252 13.00 7.71 40.65
C TRP A 252 13.94 7.68 41.85
N ARG A 253 14.56 8.82 42.16
CA ARG A 253 15.14 9.10 43.48
C ARG A 253 14.23 10.12 44.15
N GLY A 254 13.83 9.83 45.39
CA GLY A 254 13.09 10.72 46.27
C GLY A 254 11.86 10.02 46.81
#